data_AF-A0A327VH80-F1
#
_entry.id   AF-A0A327VH80-F1
#
_cell.length_a   1.000
_cell.length_b   1.000
_cell.length_c   1.000
_cell.angle_alpha   90.00
_cell.angle_beta   90.00
_cell.angle_gamma   90.00
#
_symmetry.space_group_name_H-M   'P 1'
#
loop_
_entity.id
_entity.type
_entity.pdbx_description
1 polymer ?
#
loop_
_entity_poly.entity_id
_entity_poly.type
_entity_poly.pdbx_seq_one_letter_code
_entity_poly.pdbx_strand_id
1 'polypeptide(L)'
;MTMRRAIRPRKGMTATVAITTGLVLAVAGCSGDDGGDDGKKPGDSQQENNPDGGDSGDSGKVLAQVKGGKGGALTLTITSAARDDSGFTTFKGTLKNDGPTVAVLPGWSSEESELQDNGLSMAGATMVDKKGKKRYFILRDTNGHCLCTRFTGGFEQGETSEWFAQFPAPPSSTGKVDFQVADLPSATVKLSGE
;
A
#
# COMPACT_ATOMS: atom_id res chain seq x y z
N MET A 1 48.85 -27.90 -11.56
CA MET A 1 48.62 -27.41 -12.93
C MET A 1 47.97 -26.04 -12.85
N THR A 2 48.74 -25.00 -13.18
CA THR A 2 48.35 -23.59 -13.11
C THR A 2 47.58 -23.17 -14.36
N MET A 3 46.28 -22.88 -14.23
CA MET A 3 45.48 -22.29 -15.31
C MET A 3 45.62 -20.76 -15.24
N ARG A 4 46.36 -20.18 -16.19
CA ARG A 4 46.44 -18.73 -16.38
C ARG A 4 45.25 -18.29 -17.24
N ARG A 5 44.37 -17.46 -16.67
CA ARG A 5 43.23 -16.85 -17.39
C ARG A 5 43.74 -15.60 -18.12
N ALA A 6 43.74 -15.64 -19.46
CA ALA A 6 44.10 -14.49 -20.28
C ALA A 6 42.91 -13.51 -20.36
N ILE A 7 43.09 -12.28 -19.87
CA ILE A 7 42.12 -11.19 -20.00
C ILE A 7 42.50 -10.37 -21.23
N ARG A 8 41.59 -10.24 -22.20
CA ARG A 8 41.72 -9.32 -23.35
C ARG A 8 41.08 -7.97 -22.99
N PRO A 9 41.77 -6.82 -23.18
CA PRO A 9 41.13 -5.51 -23.05
C PRO A 9 40.33 -5.19 -24.32
N ARG A 10 39.03 -4.90 -24.19
CA ARG A 10 38.26 -4.21 -25.24
C ARG A 10 38.39 -2.70 -25.01
N LYS A 11 39.08 -2.02 -25.94
CA LYS A 11 39.10 -0.56 -26.07
C LYS A 11 37.88 -0.12 -26.90
N GLY A 12 37.26 0.97 -26.44
CA GLY A 12 36.68 2.02 -27.27
C GLY A 12 35.23 1.83 -27.72
N MET A 13 34.33 2.68 -27.21
CA MET A 13 33.85 3.84 -27.98
C MET A 13 32.88 4.65 -27.10
N THR A 14 33.33 5.84 -26.71
CA THR A 14 32.47 6.94 -26.29
C THR A 14 31.68 7.44 -27.49
N ALA A 15 30.36 7.36 -27.43
CA ALA A 15 29.47 8.07 -28.34
C ALA A 15 28.50 8.90 -27.50
N THR A 16 28.84 10.18 -27.35
CA THR A 16 27.94 11.24 -26.90
C THR A 16 26.84 11.42 -27.95
N VAL A 17 25.59 11.12 -27.59
CA VAL A 17 24.43 11.48 -28.42
C VAL A 17 23.75 12.69 -27.77
N ALA A 18 23.61 13.74 -28.57
CA ALA A 18 23.09 15.04 -28.21
C ALA A 18 21.59 15.01 -27.89
N ILE A 19 21.21 15.89 -26.97
CA ILE A 19 19.85 16.20 -26.52
C ILE A 19 19.10 16.92 -27.64
N THR A 20 17.87 16.49 -27.95
CA THR A 20 16.87 17.32 -28.63
C THR A 20 15.57 17.32 -27.83
N THR A 21 15.36 18.41 -27.10
CA THR A 21 14.09 18.80 -26.47
C THR A 21 13.02 19.07 -27.53
N GLY A 22 11.85 18.45 -27.39
CA GLY A 22 10.63 18.79 -28.13
C GLY A 22 9.50 19.07 -27.15
N LEU A 23 9.31 20.34 -26.81
CA LEU A 23 8.19 20.85 -26.02
C LEU A 23 7.08 21.24 -27.00
N VAL A 24 5.90 20.61 -26.92
CA VAL A 24 4.70 21.03 -27.68
C VAL A 24 3.62 21.43 -26.67
N LEU A 25 3.42 22.75 -26.53
CA LEU A 25 2.29 23.36 -25.85
C LEU A 25 1.17 23.57 -26.89
N ALA A 26 0.02 22.95 -26.67
CA ALA A 26 -1.20 23.27 -27.41
C ALA A 26 -2.21 23.88 -26.43
N VAL A 27 -2.50 25.16 -26.62
CA VAL A 27 -3.60 25.90 -26.01
C VAL A 27 -4.71 26.11 -27.05
N ALA A 28 -5.92 26.34 -26.52
CA ALA A 28 -7.14 26.84 -27.16
C ALA A 28 -8.20 25.80 -27.57
N GLY A 29 -9.40 26.01 -27.03
CA GLY A 29 -10.63 25.30 -27.34
C GLY A 29 -11.77 25.75 -26.44
N CYS A 30 -12.21 27.00 -26.60
CA CYS A 30 -13.41 27.59 -26.01
C CYS A 30 -14.53 27.59 -27.06
N SER A 31 -15.68 26.97 -26.74
CA SER A 31 -17.02 27.16 -27.33
C SER A 31 -17.95 26.13 -26.68
N GLY A 32 -19.13 26.38 -26.13
CA GLY A 32 -20.07 27.51 -26.19
C GLY A 32 -21.49 26.90 -26.22
N ASP A 33 -22.44 27.50 -25.46
CA ASP A 33 -23.92 27.38 -25.54
C ASP A 33 -24.58 26.00 -25.29
N ASP A 34 -25.81 25.84 -24.77
CA ASP A 34 -26.85 26.70 -24.19
C ASP A 34 -27.87 25.76 -23.50
N GLY A 35 -28.56 26.26 -22.46
CA GLY A 35 -29.96 25.91 -22.17
C GLY A 35 -30.29 24.71 -21.29
N GLY A 36 -31.13 24.94 -20.27
CA GLY A 36 -32.04 23.90 -19.75
C GLY A 36 -32.35 23.96 -18.26
N ASP A 37 -33.58 24.35 -17.95
CA ASP A 37 -34.15 24.78 -16.67
C ASP A 37 -34.50 23.67 -15.64
N ASP A 38 -34.86 24.16 -14.46
CA ASP A 38 -35.26 23.56 -13.19
C ASP A 38 -36.12 22.28 -13.17
N GLY A 39 -35.92 21.48 -12.12
CA GLY A 39 -36.78 20.33 -11.79
C GLY A 39 -36.59 19.77 -10.38
N LYS A 40 -36.99 20.53 -9.36
CA LYS A 40 -37.04 20.11 -7.94
C LYS A 40 -38.24 19.20 -7.68
N LYS A 41 -38.05 18.07 -6.99
CA LYS A 41 -38.97 17.55 -5.96
C LYS A 41 -38.34 16.44 -5.09
N PRO A 42 -38.66 16.37 -3.78
CA PRO A 42 -38.15 15.40 -2.82
C PRO A 42 -39.13 14.23 -2.57
N GLY A 43 -38.61 13.10 -2.10
CA GLY A 43 -39.36 11.99 -1.50
C GLY A 43 -38.34 11.02 -0.89
N ASP A 44 -38.11 11.07 0.42
CA ASP A 44 -38.83 10.41 1.52
C ASP A 44 -38.29 8.99 1.83
N SER A 45 -38.27 8.78 3.12
CA SER A 45 -37.56 7.89 4.02
C SER A 45 -37.72 6.39 3.75
N GLN A 46 -36.66 5.62 3.98
CA GLN A 46 -36.80 4.33 4.63
C GLN A 46 -35.66 4.07 5.61
N GLN A 47 -36.10 3.86 6.85
CA GLN A 47 -35.39 3.61 8.08
C GLN A 47 -35.31 2.09 8.26
N GLU A 48 -34.11 1.54 8.45
CA GLU A 48 -33.95 0.22 9.08
C GLU A 48 -32.84 0.25 10.12
N ASN A 49 -33.14 -0.42 11.22
CA ASN A 49 -32.61 -0.25 12.56
C ASN A 49 -31.21 -0.84 12.77
N ASN A 50 -30.50 -0.17 13.68
CA ASN A 50 -29.26 -0.53 14.36
C ASN A 50 -29.39 -1.86 15.17
N PRO A 51 -28.28 -2.42 15.69
CA PRO A 51 -27.89 -2.09 17.07
C PRO A 51 -26.38 -1.83 17.19
N ASP A 52 -26.00 -0.66 17.67
CA ASP A 52 -25.60 -0.40 19.08
C ASP A 52 -24.10 -0.76 19.30
N GLY A 53 -23.17 0.17 19.49
CA GLY A 53 -23.30 1.53 20.03
C GLY A 53 -22.72 1.70 21.43
N GLY A 54 -21.74 0.90 21.84
CA GLY A 54 -20.94 1.13 23.05
C GLY A 54 -19.72 2.00 22.75
N ASP A 55 -19.78 3.28 23.16
CA ASP A 55 -18.64 4.19 23.22
C ASP A 55 -17.79 3.91 24.46
N SER A 56 -16.48 3.69 24.27
CA SER A 56 -15.44 3.88 25.27
C SER A 56 -14.06 3.82 24.61
N GLY A 57 -13.47 4.99 24.41
CA GLY A 57 -12.05 5.17 24.14
C GLY A 57 -11.74 5.47 22.68
N ASP A 58 -10.96 6.55 22.47
CA ASP A 58 -10.37 7.02 21.22
C ASP A 58 -9.83 5.86 20.36
N SER A 59 -10.73 5.27 19.57
CA SER A 59 -10.49 4.13 18.70
C SER A 59 -10.79 4.61 17.30
N GLY A 60 -9.75 5.11 16.64
CA GLY A 60 -9.79 5.56 15.26
C GLY A 60 -10.56 4.58 14.37
N LYS A 61 -11.49 5.12 13.59
CA LYS A 61 -12.38 4.41 12.68
C LYS A 61 -11.67 3.26 11.93
N VAL A 62 -12.10 2.02 12.18
CA VAL A 62 -11.63 0.85 11.43
C VAL A 62 -12.04 0.99 9.97
N LEU A 63 -11.05 0.92 9.06
CA LEU A 63 -11.27 1.00 7.62
C LEU A 63 -11.49 -0.39 7.00
N ALA A 64 -10.76 -1.38 7.50
CA ALA A 64 -10.91 -2.79 7.12
C ALA A 64 -10.28 -3.69 8.18
N GLN A 65 -10.70 -4.95 8.22
CA GLN A 65 -10.10 -5.98 9.04
C GLN A 65 -10.10 -7.30 8.28
N VAL A 66 -8.99 -8.04 8.34
CA VAL A 66 -8.85 -9.37 7.73
C VAL A 66 -8.22 -10.34 8.71
N LYS A 67 -8.59 -11.61 8.58
CA LYS A 67 -8.00 -12.71 9.35
C LYS A 67 -7.29 -13.69 8.44
N GLY A 68 -6.20 -14.26 8.92
CA GLY A 68 -5.43 -15.28 8.21
C GLY A 68 -4.20 -15.72 9.00
N GLY A 69 -3.10 -16.02 8.31
CA GLY A 69 -1.97 -16.72 8.91
C GLY A 69 -2.27 -18.18 9.17
N LYS A 70 -1.27 -18.92 9.68
CA LYS A 70 -1.41 -20.34 10.01
C LYS A 70 -2.56 -20.56 10.98
N GLY A 71 -3.57 -21.33 10.55
CA GLY A 71 -4.76 -21.62 11.35
C GLY A 71 -5.72 -20.44 11.55
N GLY A 72 -5.58 -19.34 10.79
CA GLY A 72 -6.44 -18.16 10.92
C GLY A 72 -6.21 -17.35 12.21
N ALA A 73 -5.02 -17.50 12.82
CA ALA A 73 -4.71 -16.94 14.13
C ALA A 73 -4.41 -15.44 14.13
N LEU A 74 -4.11 -14.84 12.98
CA LEU A 74 -3.73 -13.43 12.90
C LEU A 74 -4.90 -12.57 12.45
N THR A 75 -5.14 -11.47 13.16
CA THR A 75 -6.10 -10.43 12.78
C THR A 75 -5.32 -9.15 12.46
N LEU A 76 -5.40 -8.71 11.20
CA LEU A 76 -4.87 -7.43 10.75
C LEU A 76 -6.01 -6.42 10.66
N THR A 77 -5.90 -5.33 11.40
CA THR A 77 -6.83 -4.19 11.36
C THR A 77 -6.15 -3.02 10.67
N ILE A 78 -6.84 -2.36 9.74
CA ILE A 78 -6.39 -1.13 9.08
C ILE A 78 -7.22 0.02 9.64
N THR A 79 -6.58 1.02 10.23
CA THR A 79 -7.23 2.21 10.80
C THR A 79 -6.95 3.48 10.01
N SER A 80 -5.92 3.48 9.17
CA SER A 80 -5.58 4.61 8.30
C SER A 80 -5.04 4.15 6.95
N ALA A 81 -5.38 4.90 5.90
CA ALA A 81 -4.82 4.79 4.55
C ALA A 81 -4.86 6.18 3.91
N ALA A 82 -3.82 6.97 4.17
CA ALA A 82 -3.77 8.39 3.84
C ALA A 82 -2.68 8.68 2.84
N ARG A 83 -3.00 9.49 1.82
CA ARG A 83 -2.01 10.16 0.99
C ARG A 83 -1.43 11.36 1.70
N ASP A 84 -0.21 11.71 1.32
CA ASP A 84 0.44 12.96 1.68
C ASP A 84 0.89 13.73 0.43
N ASP A 85 1.13 15.03 0.62
CA ASP A 85 1.56 15.94 -0.44
C ASP A 85 2.97 15.62 -0.99
N SER A 86 3.70 14.73 -0.33
CA SER A 86 5.00 14.24 -0.79
C SER A 86 4.88 13.12 -1.82
N GLY A 87 3.64 12.71 -2.16
CA GLY A 87 3.38 11.70 -3.17
C GLY A 87 3.45 10.27 -2.62
N PHE A 88 3.21 10.08 -1.32
CA PHE A 88 3.17 8.76 -0.69
C PHE A 88 1.79 8.43 -0.15
N THR A 89 1.53 7.14 0.03
CA THR A 89 0.36 6.63 0.75
C THR A 89 0.83 5.80 1.93
N THR A 90 0.40 6.18 3.13
CA THR A 90 0.77 5.50 4.38
C THR A 90 -0.43 4.76 4.95
N PHE A 91 -0.30 3.45 5.10
CA PHE A 91 -1.23 2.60 5.83
C PHE A 91 -0.78 2.47 7.28
N LYS A 92 -1.73 2.44 8.20
CA LYS A 92 -1.49 2.15 9.62
C LYS A 92 -2.59 1.26 10.18
N GLY A 93 -2.25 0.55 11.25
CA GLY A 93 -3.22 -0.22 12.01
C GLY A 93 -2.57 -1.11 13.05
N THR A 94 -3.25 -2.21 13.39
CA THR A 94 -2.79 -3.19 14.36
C THR A 94 -2.76 -4.59 13.78
N LEU A 95 -1.85 -5.42 14.29
CA LEU A 95 -1.76 -6.85 14.03
C LEU A 95 -1.84 -7.57 15.37
N LYS A 96 -2.77 -8.52 15.48
CA LYS A 96 -3.01 -9.27 16.71
C LYS A 96 -2.94 -10.77 16.47
N ASN A 97 -2.36 -11.51 17.42
CA ASN A 97 -2.45 -12.96 17.48
C ASN A 97 -3.63 -13.39 18.36
N ASP A 98 -4.71 -13.83 17.73
CA ASP A 98 -5.89 -14.42 18.38
C ASP A 98 -5.78 -15.94 18.58
N GLY A 99 -4.68 -16.56 18.14
CA GLY A 99 -4.43 -17.99 18.27
C GLY A 99 -3.92 -18.41 19.65
N PRO A 100 -4.00 -19.72 19.97
CA PRO A 100 -3.57 -20.25 21.28
C PRO A 100 -2.06 -20.47 21.41
N THR A 101 -1.28 -20.18 20.35
CA THR A 101 0.18 -20.41 20.30
C THR A 101 0.88 -19.17 19.76
N VAL A 102 2.19 -19.07 19.99
CA VAL A 102 3.03 -18.03 19.39
C VAL A 102 2.88 -18.06 17.86
N ALA A 103 2.58 -16.91 17.26
CA ALA A 103 2.51 -16.73 15.82
C ALA A 103 3.84 -16.16 15.31
N VAL A 104 4.49 -16.87 14.40
CA VAL A 104 5.65 -16.34 13.65
C VAL A 104 5.12 -15.84 12.30
N LEU A 105 5.75 -14.80 11.74
CA LEU A 105 5.35 -14.16 10.48
C LEU A 105 6.27 -14.54 9.29
N PRO A 106 6.54 -15.82 9.00
CA PRO A 106 7.33 -16.18 7.82
C PRO A 106 6.55 -15.81 6.55
N GLY A 107 7.20 -15.17 5.58
CA GLY A 107 6.57 -14.75 4.32
C GLY A 107 5.92 -13.37 4.32
N TRP A 108 6.06 -12.61 5.42
CA TRP A 108 5.68 -11.20 5.45
C TRP A 108 6.78 -10.29 4.89
N SER A 109 8.03 -10.78 4.84
CA SER A 109 9.09 -10.20 4.00
C SER A 109 8.76 -10.33 2.51
N SER A 110 9.20 -9.37 1.70
CA SER A 110 9.11 -9.50 0.24
C SER A 110 10.07 -10.59 -0.28
N GLU A 111 9.67 -11.26 -1.37
CA GLU A 111 10.53 -12.19 -2.11
C GLU A 111 11.49 -11.47 -3.06
N GLU A 112 11.39 -10.14 -3.19
CA GLU A 112 12.30 -9.33 -3.99
C GLU A 112 13.74 -9.42 -3.43
N SER A 113 14.72 -9.58 -4.33
CA SER A 113 16.14 -9.66 -3.96
C SER A 113 16.64 -8.44 -3.19
N GLU A 114 16.06 -7.29 -3.46
CA GLU A 114 16.39 -5.99 -2.89
C GLU A 114 15.79 -5.77 -1.50
N LEU A 115 14.90 -6.65 -1.04
CA LEU A 115 14.21 -6.55 0.24
C LEU A 115 14.52 -7.71 1.20
N GLN A 116 15.50 -8.57 0.87
CA GLN A 116 15.86 -9.75 1.67
C GLN A 116 16.25 -9.40 3.12
N ASP A 117 16.86 -8.23 3.34
CA ASP A 117 17.34 -7.79 4.66
C ASP A 117 16.27 -7.11 5.53
N ASN A 118 14.99 -7.31 5.21
CA ASN A 118 13.87 -6.74 5.97
C ASN A 118 13.34 -7.65 7.10
N GLY A 119 13.68 -8.94 7.07
CA GLY A 119 13.24 -9.89 8.09
C GLY A 119 11.72 -9.89 8.28
N LEU A 120 11.27 -10.17 9.52
CA LEU A 120 9.85 -10.12 9.88
C LEU A 120 9.36 -8.67 9.80
N SER A 121 8.65 -8.31 8.74
CA SER A 121 8.28 -6.92 8.46
C SER A 121 7.06 -6.85 7.55
N MET A 122 6.52 -5.66 7.34
CA MET A 122 5.48 -5.41 6.34
C MET A 122 6.03 -5.29 4.90
N ALA A 123 7.27 -5.71 4.63
CA ALA A 123 7.95 -5.44 3.36
C ALA A 123 7.31 -6.15 2.16
N GLY A 124 6.66 -7.30 2.38
CA GLY A 124 5.91 -8.04 1.37
C GLY A 124 4.49 -7.49 1.13
N ALA A 125 4.13 -6.38 1.76
CA ALA A 125 2.84 -5.75 1.54
C ALA A 125 2.75 -5.13 0.14
N THR A 126 1.56 -5.19 -0.45
CA THR A 126 1.24 -4.60 -1.75
C THR A 126 -0.05 -3.81 -1.66
N MET A 127 -0.12 -2.75 -2.47
CA MET A 127 -1.32 -1.95 -2.67
C MET A 127 -1.71 -2.06 -4.15
N VAL A 128 -2.97 -2.38 -4.44
CA VAL A 128 -3.44 -2.59 -5.82
C VAL A 128 -4.56 -1.61 -6.16
N ASP A 129 -4.32 -0.75 -7.14
CA ASP A 129 -5.35 0.01 -7.83
C ASP A 129 -5.90 -0.82 -8.98
N LYS A 130 -7.02 -1.50 -8.73
CA LYS A 130 -7.71 -2.31 -9.74
C LYS A 130 -8.19 -1.48 -10.93
N LYS A 131 -8.64 -0.24 -10.71
CA LYS A 131 -9.17 0.64 -11.77
C LYS A 131 -8.04 1.13 -12.67
N GLY A 132 -6.93 1.55 -12.07
CA GLY A 132 -5.69 1.93 -12.76
C GLY A 132 -4.89 0.75 -13.30
N LYS A 133 -5.26 -0.49 -12.95
CA LYS A 133 -4.55 -1.75 -13.29
C LYS A 133 -3.09 -1.73 -12.83
N LYS A 134 -2.83 -1.15 -11.66
CA LYS A 134 -1.47 -1.01 -11.10
C LYS A 134 -1.35 -1.69 -9.75
N ARG A 135 -0.24 -2.39 -9.58
CA ARG A 135 0.25 -2.89 -8.28
C ARG A 135 1.41 -2.00 -7.85
N TYR A 136 1.35 -1.54 -6.61
CA TYR A 136 2.35 -0.73 -5.93
C TYR A 136 3.02 -1.59 -4.87
N PHE A 137 4.34 -1.47 -4.78
CA PHE A 137 5.18 -2.16 -3.80
C PHE A 137 5.65 -1.16 -2.75
N ILE A 138 6.08 -1.69 -1.61
CA ILE A 138 6.55 -0.91 -0.46
C ILE A 138 7.72 0.01 -0.89
N LEU A 139 7.77 1.22 -0.32
CA LEU A 139 8.95 2.08 -0.45
C LEU A 139 10.12 1.50 0.34
N ARG A 140 11.34 1.88 -0.07
CA ARG A 140 12.59 1.48 0.59
C ARG A 140 13.62 2.60 0.59
N ASP A 141 14.52 2.56 1.57
CA ASP A 141 15.68 3.44 1.64
C ASP A 141 16.79 2.99 0.67
N THR A 142 17.90 3.73 0.67
CA THR A 142 19.07 3.43 -0.16
C THR A 142 19.80 2.14 0.22
N ASN A 143 19.52 1.59 1.40
CA ASN A 143 20.09 0.35 1.91
C ASN A 143 19.17 -0.85 1.70
N GLY A 144 18.00 -0.66 1.07
CA GLY A 144 17.02 -1.71 0.85
C GLY A 144 16.12 -2.00 2.06
N HIS A 145 16.12 -1.14 3.08
CA HIS A 145 15.18 -1.25 4.19
C HIS A 145 13.83 -0.66 3.80
N CYS A 146 12.75 -1.41 4.05
CA CYS A 146 11.40 -0.94 3.79
C CYS A 146 11.08 0.29 4.63
N LEU A 147 10.27 1.19 4.09
CA LEU A 147 9.57 2.20 4.87
C LEU A 147 8.30 1.60 5.46
N CYS A 148 8.50 0.68 6.39
CA CYS A 148 7.45 -0.11 6.98
C CYS A 148 7.85 -0.62 8.37
N THR A 149 6.87 -1.10 9.15
CA THR A 149 7.17 -1.74 10.43
C THR A 149 7.94 -3.04 10.24
N ARG A 150 9.02 -3.17 11.01
CA ARG A 150 9.76 -4.42 11.22
C ARG A 150 9.41 -4.92 12.62
N PHE A 151 8.94 -6.15 12.72
CA PHE A 151 8.58 -6.79 13.97
C PHE A 151 9.80 -7.47 14.60
N THR A 152 9.84 -7.54 15.92
CA THR A 152 10.88 -8.24 16.67
C THR A 152 10.33 -9.56 17.20
N GLY A 153 10.76 -10.69 16.64
CA GLY A 153 10.32 -12.01 17.10
C GLY A 153 8.92 -12.40 16.66
N GLY A 154 8.35 -13.40 17.34
CA GLY A 154 6.96 -13.84 17.12
C GLY A 154 6.00 -13.12 18.05
N PHE A 155 4.71 -13.21 17.75
CA PHE A 155 3.62 -12.64 18.54
C PHE A 155 3.12 -13.68 19.54
N GLU A 156 3.18 -13.38 20.83
CA GLU A 156 2.57 -14.20 21.88
C GLU A 156 1.03 -14.26 21.75
N GLN A 157 0.40 -15.18 22.47
CA GLN A 157 -1.05 -15.28 22.49
C GLN A 157 -1.67 -13.97 23.01
N GLY A 158 -2.57 -13.38 22.22
CA GLY A 158 -3.23 -12.12 22.56
C GLY A 158 -2.38 -10.87 22.31
N GLU A 159 -1.11 -11.02 21.96
CA GLU A 159 -0.22 -9.89 21.68
C GLU A 159 -0.75 -9.08 20.48
N THR A 160 -0.68 -7.76 20.62
CA THR A 160 -1.06 -6.79 19.59
C THR A 160 0.10 -5.83 19.36
N SER A 161 0.44 -5.59 18.09
CA SER A 161 1.45 -4.61 17.70
C SER A 161 0.89 -3.64 16.68
N GLU A 162 1.31 -2.38 16.75
CA GLU A 162 1.03 -1.39 15.73
C GLU A 162 1.93 -1.61 14.51
N TRP A 163 1.40 -1.28 13.34
CA TRP A 163 2.18 -1.35 12.11
C TRP A 163 1.91 -0.15 11.21
N PHE A 164 2.90 0.16 10.37
CA PHE A 164 2.75 1.04 9.22
C PHE A 164 3.39 0.43 7.97
N ALA A 165 2.93 0.87 6.80
CA ALA A 165 3.48 0.51 5.50
C ALA A 165 3.29 1.67 4.53
N GLN A 166 4.38 2.12 3.88
CA GLN A 166 4.36 3.25 2.97
C GLN A 166 4.59 2.84 1.52
N PHE A 167 3.78 3.40 0.61
CA PHE A 167 3.80 3.13 -0.83
C PHE A 167 3.89 4.44 -1.61
N PRO A 168 4.33 4.42 -2.88
CA PRO A 168 4.05 5.52 -3.80
C PRO A 168 2.55 5.78 -3.88
N ALA A 169 2.12 7.03 -3.90
CA ALA A 169 0.72 7.37 -4.03
C ALA A 169 0.18 6.99 -5.42
N PRO A 170 -1.01 6.38 -5.51
CA PRO A 170 -1.69 6.24 -6.79
C PRO A 170 -2.23 7.61 -7.23
N PRO A 171 -2.68 7.76 -8.50
CA PRO A 171 -3.31 8.98 -8.96
C PRO A 171 -4.41 9.47 -8.01
N SER A 172 -4.61 10.79 -7.89
CA SER A 172 -5.63 11.39 -7.02
C SER A 172 -7.05 10.88 -7.32
N SER A 173 -7.32 10.51 -8.57
CA SER A 173 -8.58 9.89 -9.01
C SER A 173 -8.86 8.49 -8.42
N THR A 174 -7.88 7.84 -7.77
CA THR A 174 -8.01 6.49 -7.19
C THR A 174 -8.66 6.54 -5.82
N GLY A 175 -9.98 6.42 -5.72
CA GLY A 175 -10.68 6.52 -4.42
C GLY A 175 -10.54 5.28 -3.51
N LYS A 176 -10.16 4.12 -4.05
CA LYS A 176 -10.05 2.84 -3.32
C LYS A 176 -8.91 2.01 -3.88
N VAL A 177 -8.31 1.21 -3.00
CA VAL A 177 -7.26 0.25 -3.33
C VAL A 177 -7.44 -1.03 -2.52
N ASP A 178 -6.83 -2.11 -2.96
CA ASP A 178 -6.73 -3.34 -2.18
C ASP A 178 -5.35 -3.41 -1.53
N PHE A 179 -5.33 -3.56 -0.21
CA PHE A 179 -4.12 -3.83 0.56
C PHE A 179 -4.00 -5.33 0.79
N GLN A 180 -2.83 -5.91 0.58
CA GLN A 180 -2.54 -7.31 0.85
C GLN A 180 -1.14 -7.45 1.42
N VAL A 181 -0.96 -8.34 2.40
CA VAL A 181 0.36 -8.74 2.90
C VAL A 181 0.34 -10.24 3.19
N ALA A 182 1.43 -10.92 2.81
CA ALA A 182 1.61 -12.36 3.02
C ALA A 182 0.41 -13.20 2.53
N ASP A 183 -0.03 -14.15 3.35
CA ASP A 183 -1.15 -15.06 3.12
C ASP A 183 -2.51 -14.49 3.61
N LEU A 184 -2.54 -13.23 4.04
CA LEU A 184 -3.80 -12.60 4.43
C LEU A 184 -4.66 -12.29 3.18
N PRO A 185 -5.99 -12.42 3.29
CA PRO A 185 -6.90 -11.94 2.26
C PRO A 185 -6.70 -10.45 1.97
N SER A 186 -6.95 -10.04 0.72
CA SER A 186 -6.91 -8.63 0.36
C SER A 186 -8.02 -7.84 1.06
N ALA A 187 -7.68 -6.67 1.59
CA ALA A 187 -8.59 -5.73 2.21
C ALA A 187 -8.81 -4.53 1.30
N THR A 188 -10.05 -4.28 0.85
CA THR A 188 -10.38 -3.07 0.08
C THR A 188 -10.54 -1.88 1.01
N VAL A 189 -9.74 -0.83 0.80
CA VAL A 189 -9.67 0.36 1.65
C VAL A 189 -9.93 1.62 0.83
N LYS A 190 -10.71 2.56 1.39
CA LYS A 190 -10.85 3.91 0.83
C LYS A 190 -9.64 4.75 1.22
N LEU A 191 -9.04 5.44 0.24
CA LEU A 191 -7.96 6.37 0.49
C LEU A 191 -8.50 7.73 0.95
N SER A 192 -7.79 8.38 1.87
CA SER A 192 -7.98 9.78 2.26
C SER A 192 -6.74 10.62 1.91
N GLY A 193 -6.80 11.93 2.11
CA GLY A 193 -5.70 12.85 1.77
C GLY A 193 -5.70 13.25 0.29
N GLU A 194 -4.65 13.99 -0.10
CA GLU A 194 -4.47 14.59 -1.44
C GLU A 194 -3.76 13.67 -2.44
#